data_AF-A0A450VPJ3-F1
#
_entry.id   AF-A0A450VPJ3-F1
#
_cell.length_a   1.000
_cell.length_b   1.000
_cell.length_c   1.000
_cell.angle_alpha   90.00
_cell.angle_beta   90.00
_cell.angle_gamma   90.00
#
_symmetry.space_group_name_H-M   'P 1'
#
loop_
_entity.id
_entity.type
_entity.pdbx_description
1 polymer ?
#
loop_
_entity_poly.entity_id
_entity_poly.type
_entity_poly.pdbx_seq_one_letter_code
_entity_poly.pdbx_strand_id
1 'polypeptide(L)'
;MKFSTIAVVLGLPLILSGCLYGQCMNGACPLERARYLASIKAYGEFFVKPGMTTEGWRRDWVACGGWDDGQYGAGPRLPGETGDLKAAHRTAEKLEACMNAKGYFDQRKGNAPVNVEN
;
A
#
# COMPACT_ATOMS: atom_id res chain seq x y z
N MET A 1 -59.55 -8.05 -24.38
CA MET A 1 -58.16 -7.91 -24.87
C MET A 1 -57.31 -7.30 -23.77
N LYS A 2 -56.50 -8.10 -23.08
CA LYS A 2 -55.64 -7.69 -21.95
C LYS A 2 -54.18 -7.67 -22.44
N PHE A 3 -53.79 -6.64 -23.20
CA PHE A 3 -52.42 -6.48 -23.71
C PHE A 3 -51.57 -5.51 -22.86
N SER A 4 -52.12 -4.96 -21.78
CA SER A 4 -51.47 -3.88 -21.02
C SER A 4 -50.43 -4.37 -20.01
N THR A 5 -50.54 -5.60 -19.49
CA THR A 5 -49.66 -6.07 -18.41
C THR A 5 -48.31 -6.61 -18.88
N ILE A 6 -48.20 -7.07 -20.13
CA ILE A 6 -46.97 -7.72 -20.64
C ILE A 6 -45.88 -6.69 -20.96
N ALA A 7 -46.25 -5.49 -21.43
CA ALA A 7 -45.29 -4.44 -21.78
C ALA A 7 -44.50 -3.90 -20.56
N VAL A 8 -45.11 -3.93 -19.37
CA VAL A 8 -44.49 -3.42 -18.13
C VAL A 8 -43.44 -4.39 -17.57
N VAL A 9 -43.65 -5.70 -17.71
CA VAL A 9 -42.74 -6.73 -17.14
C VAL A 9 -41.44 -6.86 -17.95
N LEU A 10 -41.49 -6.62 -19.27
CA LEU A 10 -40.31 -6.74 -20.14
C LEU A 10 -39.51 -5.44 -20.28
N GLY A 11 -40.11 -4.27 -20.01
CA GLY A 11 -39.41 -2.98 -20.05
C GLY A 11 -38.62 -2.65 -18.78
N LEU A 12 -39.12 -3.06 -17.61
CA LEU A 12 -38.51 -2.76 -16.31
C LEU A 12 -37.06 -3.27 -16.13
N PRO A 13 -36.68 -4.50 -16.54
CA PRO A 13 -35.31 -4.97 -16.34
C PRO A 13 -34.28 -4.26 -17.23
N LEU A 14 -34.69 -3.69 -18.37
CA LEU A 14 -33.80 -2.93 -19.27
C LEU A 14 -33.46 -1.53 -18.73
N ILE A 15 -34.34 -0.94 -17.92
CA ILE A 15 -34.09 0.37 -17.29
C ILE A 15 -33.30 0.19 -15.98
N LEU A 16 -33.47 -0.95 -15.28
CA LEU A 16 -32.73 -1.28 -14.06
C LEU A 16 -31.29 -1.76 -14.30
N SER A 17 -30.97 -2.29 -15.48
CA SER A 17 -29.59 -2.71 -15.81
C SER A 17 -28.67 -1.54 -16.18
N GLY A 18 -29.22 -0.39 -16.57
CA GLY A 18 -28.45 0.80 -16.97
C GLY A 18 -27.69 1.50 -15.83
N CYS A 19 -28.15 1.37 -14.58
CA CYS A 19 -27.45 1.94 -13.42
C CYS A 19 -26.33 1.05 -12.87
N LEU A 20 -26.26 -0.22 -13.26
CA LEU A 20 -25.28 -1.16 -12.73
C LEU A 20 -23.97 -1.15 -13.55
N TYR A 21 -24.04 -0.88 -14.85
CA TYR A 21 -22.88 -0.89 -15.75
C TYR A 21 -22.22 0.50 -15.95
N GLY A 22 -22.84 1.58 -15.48
CA GLY A 22 -22.35 2.96 -15.70
C GLY A 22 -21.28 3.46 -14.72
N GLN A 23 -20.90 2.70 -13.69
CA GLN A 23 -20.06 3.22 -12.60
C GLN A 23 -18.54 3.21 -12.88
N CYS A 24 -18.11 2.82 -14.09
CA CYS A 24 -16.69 2.69 -14.43
C CYS A 24 -16.25 3.50 -15.67
N MET A 25 -17.04 4.51 -16.10
CA MET A 25 -16.73 5.30 -17.30
C MET A 25 -15.64 6.37 -17.11
N ASN A 26 -15.14 6.63 -15.89
CA ASN A 26 -14.14 7.69 -15.63
C ASN A 26 -13.02 7.29 -14.64
N GLY A 27 -12.74 6.00 -14.46
CA GLY A 27 -11.63 5.55 -13.61
C GLY A 27 -11.84 4.15 -13.04
N ALA A 28 -10.89 3.68 -12.22
CA ALA A 28 -11.04 2.43 -11.49
C ALA A 28 -12.34 2.49 -10.68
N CYS A 29 -13.22 1.49 -10.88
CA CYS A 29 -14.45 1.35 -10.12
C CYS A 29 -14.13 1.49 -8.60
N PRO A 30 -15.01 2.04 -7.76
CA PRO A 30 -14.69 2.30 -6.34
C PRO A 30 -14.08 1.09 -5.59
N LEU A 31 -14.52 -0.12 -5.93
CA LEU A 31 -13.97 -1.37 -5.43
C LEU A 31 -12.52 -1.63 -5.88
N GLU A 32 -12.23 -1.43 -7.17
CA GLU A 32 -10.88 -1.56 -7.74
C GLU A 32 -9.93 -0.51 -7.17
N ARG A 33 -10.41 0.73 -6.99
CA ARG A 33 -9.62 1.79 -6.34
C ARG A 33 -9.29 1.44 -4.88
N ALA A 34 -10.25 0.90 -4.13
CA ALA A 34 -10.03 0.48 -2.75
C ALA A 34 -8.99 -0.66 -2.67
N ARG A 35 -9.08 -1.65 -3.56
CA ARG A 35 -8.09 -2.74 -3.66
C ARG A 35 -6.70 -2.23 -4.02
N TYR A 36 -6.62 -1.31 -4.97
CA TYR A 36 -5.37 -0.70 -5.38
C TYR A 36 -4.71 0.06 -4.22
N LEU A 37 -5.45 0.91 -3.52
CA LEU A 37 -4.93 1.64 -2.36
C LEU A 37 -4.49 0.67 -1.24
N ALA A 38 -5.23 -0.41 -1.02
CA ALA A 38 -4.85 -1.44 -0.06
C ALA A 38 -3.59 -2.24 -0.47
N SER A 39 -3.23 -2.25 -1.76
CA SER A 39 -1.99 -2.89 -2.24
C SER A 39 -0.75 -2.01 -2.12
N ILE A 40 -0.89 -0.72 -1.78
CA ILE A 40 0.24 0.18 -1.58
C ILE A 40 0.86 -0.14 -0.22
N LYS A 41 2.04 -0.75 -0.25
CA LYS A 41 2.82 -1.04 0.94
C LYS A 41 3.48 0.22 1.50
N ALA A 42 3.48 0.36 2.82
CA ALA A 42 4.28 1.37 3.50
C ALA A 42 5.78 1.07 3.35
N TYR A 43 6.64 2.09 3.48
CA TYR A 43 8.07 1.94 3.22
C TYR A 43 8.72 0.86 4.10
N GLY A 44 8.34 0.76 5.37
CA GLY A 44 8.87 -0.26 6.28
C GLY A 44 8.48 -1.69 5.89
N GLU A 45 7.35 -1.90 5.20
CA GLU A 45 6.85 -3.24 4.85
C GLU A 45 7.67 -3.92 3.75
N PHE A 46 8.60 -3.20 3.12
CA PHE A 46 9.57 -3.78 2.20
C PHE A 46 10.76 -4.44 2.92
N PHE A 47 10.93 -4.20 4.23
CA PHE A 47 11.98 -4.82 5.04
C PHE A 47 11.50 -6.12 5.65
N VAL A 48 12.06 -7.23 5.18
CA VAL A 48 11.64 -8.57 5.59
C VAL A 48 12.78 -9.32 6.27
N LYS A 49 12.45 -10.20 7.22
CA LYS A 49 13.36 -11.09 7.93
C LYS A 49 12.66 -12.42 8.20
N PRO A 50 13.17 -13.57 7.73
CA PRO A 50 12.57 -14.88 7.92
C PRO A 50 12.28 -15.17 9.39
N GLY A 51 11.10 -15.75 9.67
CA GLY A 51 10.66 -16.10 11.02
C GLY A 51 10.31 -14.92 11.93
N MET A 52 10.32 -13.68 11.42
CA MET A 52 9.94 -12.50 12.19
C MET A 52 8.42 -12.33 12.27
N THR A 53 7.89 -12.03 13.45
CA THR A 53 6.48 -11.68 13.64
C THR A 53 6.20 -10.22 13.31
N THR A 54 4.94 -9.89 13.00
CA THR A 54 4.53 -8.50 12.72
C THR A 54 4.80 -7.57 13.89
N GLU A 55 4.58 -8.01 15.13
CA GLU A 55 4.82 -7.22 16.34
C GLU A 55 6.32 -7.01 16.59
N GLY A 56 7.13 -8.03 16.29
CA GLY A 56 8.59 -7.95 16.35
C GLY A 56 9.13 -6.98 15.31
N TRP A 57 8.67 -7.10 14.07
CA TRP A 57 8.96 -6.17 12.99
C TRP A 57 8.58 -4.73 13.35
N ARG A 58 7.37 -4.50 13.88
CA ARG A 58 6.92 -3.15 14.25
C ARG A 58 7.79 -2.55 15.34
N ARG A 59 8.17 -3.35 16.34
CA ARG A 59 9.06 -2.91 17.42
C ARG A 59 10.44 -2.52 16.87
N ASP A 60 11.00 -3.33 15.99
CA ASP A 60 12.30 -3.05 15.37
C ASP A 60 12.25 -1.84 14.44
N TRP A 61 11.17 -1.71 13.66
CA TRP A 61 10.91 -0.57 12.78
C TRP A 61 10.81 0.75 13.55
N VAL A 62 9.98 0.79 14.59
CA VAL A 62 9.84 1.97 15.46
C VAL A 62 11.15 2.27 16.19
N ALA A 63 11.89 1.24 16.64
CA ALA A 63 13.20 1.43 17.26
C ALA A 63 14.24 2.04 16.30
N CYS A 64 14.09 1.82 14.99
CA CYS A 64 14.92 2.45 13.96
C CYS A 64 14.47 3.89 13.62
N GLY A 65 13.38 4.39 14.19
CA GLY A 65 12.86 5.75 13.98
C GLY A 65 11.67 5.84 13.03
N GLY A 66 11.08 4.70 12.65
CA GLY A 66 9.83 4.66 11.89
C GLY A 66 8.60 4.89 12.76
N TRP A 67 7.45 5.08 12.12
CA TRP A 67 6.13 5.16 12.76
C TRP A 67 5.48 3.78 12.86
N ASP A 68 4.48 3.65 13.74
CA ASP A 68 3.82 2.38 14.06
C ASP A 68 3.02 1.78 12.88
N ASP A 69 2.69 2.60 11.88
CA ASP A 69 2.02 2.24 10.63
C ASP A 69 2.98 1.83 9.50
N GLY A 70 4.29 1.75 9.76
CA GLY A 70 5.30 1.42 8.75
C GLY A 70 5.77 2.61 7.91
N GLN A 71 5.27 3.82 8.15
CA GLN A 71 5.74 5.04 7.51
C GLN A 71 6.92 5.67 8.25
N TYR A 72 7.48 6.74 7.69
CA TYR A 72 8.51 7.56 8.31
C TYR A 72 8.38 9.02 7.85
N GLY A 73 8.82 9.95 8.71
CA GLY A 73 8.83 11.39 8.41
C GLY A 73 10.15 11.87 7.79
N ALA A 74 10.15 13.10 7.29
CA ALA A 74 11.33 13.70 6.67
C ALA A 74 12.51 13.94 7.63
N GLY A 75 12.35 13.81 8.95
CA GLY A 75 13.39 14.13 9.92
C GLY A 75 13.79 15.62 9.90
N PRO A 76 14.78 16.03 10.70
CA PRO A 76 15.18 17.43 10.77
C PRO A 76 15.94 17.85 9.50
N ARG A 77 15.65 19.06 9.00
CA ARG A 77 16.41 19.70 7.93
C ARG A 77 17.78 20.17 8.43
N LEU A 78 18.79 20.08 7.57
CA LEU A 78 20.11 20.66 7.80
C LEU A 78 20.17 22.11 7.28
N PRO A 79 21.11 22.93 7.77
CA PRO A 79 21.32 24.28 7.24
C PRO A 79 21.54 24.25 5.72
N GLY A 80 20.79 25.08 4.99
CA GLY A 80 20.85 25.17 3.53
C GLY A 80 19.90 24.23 2.78
N GLU A 81 19.11 23.39 3.46
CA GLU A 81 18.05 22.61 2.83
C GLU A 81 16.77 23.43 2.66
N THR A 82 16.29 23.56 1.42
CA THR A 82 15.08 24.35 1.09
C THR A 82 13.79 23.53 1.14
N GLY A 83 13.85 22.21 1.35
CA GLY A 83 12.68 21.34 1.39
C GLY A 83 12.95 19.97 2.00
N ASP A 84 11.89 19.18 2.14
CA ASP A 84 11.92 17.93 2.91
C ASP A 84 12.53 16.74 2.17
N LEU A 85 12.69 16.81 0.84
CA LEU A 85 13.17 15.68 0.05
C LEU A 85 14.55 15.19 0.49
N LYS A 86 15.51 16.12 0.73
CA LYS A 86 16.85 15.76 1.18
C LYS A 86 16.84 15.20 2.60
N ALA A 87 16.05 15.81 3.48
CA ALA A 87 15.91 15.33 4.85
C ALA A 87 15.27 13.93 4.90
N ALA A 88 14.21 13.70 4.11
CA ALA A 88 13.54 12.42 3.98
C ALA A 88 14.47 11.34 3.42
N HIS A 89 15.26 11.66 2.39
CA HIS A 89 16.24 10.73 1.84
C HIS A 89 17.25 10.27 2.89
N ARG A 90 17.85 11.21 3.64
CA ARG A 90 18.79 10.85 4.73
C ARG A 90 18.11 10.03 5.83
N THR A 91 16.85 10.32 6.14
CA THR A 91 16.09 9.57 7.14
C THR A 91 15.84 8.14 6.64
N ALA A 92 15.49 7.97 5.36
CA ALA A 92 15.34 6.66 4.72
C ALA A 92 16.65 5.85 4.74
N GLU A 93 17.79 6.47 4.42
CA GLU A 93 19.10 5.81 4.48
C GLU A 93 19.46 5.34 5.90
N LYS A 94 19.15 6.16 6.92
CA LYS A 94 19.36 5.77 8.33
C LYS A 94 18.47 4.60 8.74
N LEU A 95 17.20 4.63 8.33
CA LEU A 95 16.25 3.54 8.58
C LEU A 95 16.74 2.26 7.91
N GLU A 96 17.12 2.33 6.65
CA GLU A 96 17.65 1.19 5.90
C GLU A 96 18.89 0.60 6.60
N ALA A 97 19.87 1.44 6.97
CA ALA A 97 21.06 0.98 7.66
C ALA A 97 20.73 0.29 8.99
N CYS A 98 19.78 0.83 9.76
CA CYS A 98 19.34 0.25 11.02
C CYS A 98 18.61 -1.09 10.84
N MET A 99 17.70 -1.17 9.87
CA MET A 99 16.96 -2.40 9.56
C MET A 99 17.89 -3.50 9.04
N ASN A 100 18.85 -3.13 8.18
CA ASN A 100 19.88 -4.06 7.70
C ASN A 100 20.75 -4.58 8.85
N ALA A 101 21.15 -3.72 9.80
CA ALA A 101 21.92 -4.13 10.97
C ALA A 101 21.15 -5.10 11.89
N LYS A 102 19.82 -5.06 11.87
CA LYS A 102 18.94 -6.01 12.57
C LYS A 102 18.69 -7.30 11.79
N GLY A 103 19.23 -7.43 10.58
CA GLY A 103 19.10 -8.60 9.71
C GLY A 103 17.83 -8.61 8.85
N TYR A 104 17.22 -7.45 8.63
CA TYR A 104 16.19 -7.30 7.58
C TYR A 104 16.85 -7.01 6.23
N PHE A 105 16.15 -7.32 5.15
CA PHE A 105 16.53 -6.97 3.78
C PHE A 105 15.39 -6.24 3.07
N ASP A 106 15.76 -5.25 2.26
CA ASP A 106 14.81 -4.54 1.41
C ASP A 106 14.49 -5.37 0.15
N GLN A 107 13.25 -5.85 0.06
CA GLN A 107 12.77 -6.64 -1.08
C GLN A 107 12.82 -5.88 -2.41
N ARG A 108 12.78 -4.55 -2.40
CA ARG A 108 12.83 -3.74 -3.64
C ARG A 108 14.21 -3.76 -4.29
N LYS A 109 15.25 -4.04 -3.50
CA LYS A 109 16.64 -4.07 -3.96
C LYS A 109 17.06 -5.44 -4.48
N GLY A 110 16.17 -6.43 -4.48
CA GLY A 110 16.48 -7.79 -4.96
C GLY A 110 17.45 -8.58 -4.06
N ASN A 111 17.76 -8.07 -2.86
CA ASN A 111 18.70 -8.68 -1.92
C ASN A 111 18.06 -9.73 -1.00
N ALA A 112 17.00 -10.41 -1.46
CA ALA A 112 16.36 -11.44 -0.67
C ALA A 112 17.36 -12.58 -0.38
N PRO A 113 17.39 -13.14 0.84
CA PRO A 113 18.17 -14.32 1.13
C PRO A 113 17.64 -15.44 0.24
N VAL A 114 18.51 -15.94 -0.64
CA VAL A 114 18.32 -17.22 -1.30
C VAL A 114 18.13 -18.23 -0.18
N ASN A 115 17.00 -18.95 -0.17
CA ASN A 115 16.66 -19.94 0.84
C ASN A 115 17.87 -20.86 1.07
N VAL A 116 18.44 -20.83 2.27
CA VAL A 116 19.30 -21.90 2.76
C VAL A 116 18.35 -22.94 3.34
N GLU A 117 17.79 -23.76 2.46
CA GLU A 117 17.18 -25.03 2.85
C GLU A 117 18.33 -25.94 3.33
N ASN A 118 18.24 -26.41 4.58
CA ASN A 118 19.01 -27.54 5.11
C ASN A 118 18.04 -28.70 5.33
#